data_AF-A0A1B6HPT7-F1
#
_entry.id   AF-A0A1B6HPT7-F1
#
_cell.length_a   1.000
_cell.length_b   1.000
_cell.length_c   1.000
_cell.angle_alpha   90.00
_cell.angle_beta   90.00
_cell.angle_gamma   90.00
#
_symmetry.space_group_name_H-M   'P 1'
#
loop_
_entity.id
_entity.type
_entity.pdbx_description
1 polymer ?
#
loop_
_entity_poly.entity_id
_entity_poly.type
_entity_poly.pdbx_seq_one_letter_code
_entity_poly.pdbx_strand_id
1 'polypeptide(L)'
;VLEQEEYKREGIVWNFIDFGMDLLACIDLIEKPMGILSILEEESMFPKATDKTFEEKLMNNHLGKSPNFQKPKPPKPGCQAAHFAIGHYAGVVSYNITGWLEKNKDPLNDTVVDQFKKGSNKLLVEIFADHPGQSGGADAGGGGKGGRGKKGGGFATVSSSYKEQLNNLMTTLRSTQPHFVRCIIPNELKQPGVIDSHLVMHQLTCNGVLEGIRICRKGFPNRMVYPDFKQRYKILNAKGVTPTMSPEQAAKAILESIPSLDPEQYRMGHTKVFFRAGVLGQ
;
A
#
# COMPACT_ATOMS: atom_id res chain seq x y z
N VAL A 1 -9.86 -7.50 6.63
CA VAL A 1 -9.96 -8.77 5.86
C VAL A 1 -9.04 -9.82 6.44
N LEU A 2 -7.71 -9.64 6.42
CA LEU A 2 -6.73 -10.60 7.00
C LEU A 2 -7.04 -11.02 8.45
N GLU A 3 -7.45 -10.08 9.30
CA GLU A 3 -7.84 -10.39 10.69
C GLU A 3 -9.05 -11.35 10.76
N GLN A 4 -10.04 -11.15 9.90
CA GLN A 4 -11.23 -12.00 9.82
C GLN A 4 -10.91 -13.36 9.18
N GLU A 5 -9.93 -13.42 8.28
CA GLU A 5 -9.41 -14.68 7.71
C GLU A 5 -8.65 -15.50 8.77
N GLU A 6 -7.90 -14.85 9.65
CA GLU A 6 -7.28 -15.55 10.80
C GLU A 6 -8.36 -16.12 11.72
N TYR A 7 -9.41 -15.35 12.03
CA TYR A 7 -10.53 -15.86 12.84
C TYR A 7 -11.19 -17.08 12.20
N LYS A 8 -11.37 -17.06 10.87
CA LYS A 8 -11.88 -18.21 10.12
C LYS A 8 -10.94 -19.41 10.18
N ARG A 9 -9.63 -19.19 10.01
CA ARG A 9 -8.58 -20.24 10.10
C ARG A 9 -8.55 -20.89 11.48
N GLU A 10 -8.76 -20.08 12.52
CA GLU A 10 -8.77 -20.50 13.92
C GLU A 10 -10.15 -21.00 14.37
N GLY A 11 -11.15 -21.08 13.48
CA GLY A 11 -12.48 -21.62 13.81
C GLY A 11 -13.29 -20.74 14.76
N ILE A 12 -12.95 -19.47 14.90
CA ILE A 12 -13.67 -18.53 15.75
C ILE A 12 -15.00 -18.18 15.08
N VAL A 13 -16.10 -18.34 15.81
CA VAL A 13 -17.43 -17.89 15.38
C VAL A 13 -17.41 -16.36 15.29
N TRP A 14 -17.30 -15.86 14.06
CA TRP A 14 -17.22 -14.44 13.75
C TRP A 14 -18.12 -14.11 12.58
N ASN A 15 -19.05 -13.18 12.78
CA ASN A 15 -19.86 -12.65 11.69
C ASN A 15 -18.98 -11.73 10.86
N PHE A 16 -18.77 -12.09 9.58
CA PHE A 16 -17.96 -11.27 8.69
C PHE A 16 -18.58 -9.88 8.58
N ILE A 17 -17.80 -8.86 8.95
CA ILE A 17 -18.18 -7.48 8.79
C ILE A 17 -17.46 -6.99 7.54
N ASP A 18 -18.22 -6.73 6.49
CA ASP A 18 -17.72 -5.98 5.36
C ASP A 18 -17.64 -4.50 5.77
N PHE A 19 -16.44 -3.93 5.68
CA PHE A 19 -16.21 -2.53 6.04
C PHE A 19 -16.39 -1.59 4.85
N GLY A 20 -16.79 -2.10 3.67
CA GLY A 20 -17.26 -1.29 2.54
C GLY A 20 -16.22 -0.34 1.93
N MET A 21 -14.99 -0.36 2.42
CA MET A 21 -13.87 0.40 1.86
C MET A 21 -13.24 -0.40 0.72
N ASP A 22 -13.97 -0.52 -0.38
CA ASP A 22 -13.42 -1.13 -1.58
C ASP A 22 -12.48 -0.15 -2.30
N LEU A 23 -11.27 -0.05 -1.76
CA LEU A 23 -10.15 0.70 -2.33
C LEU A 23 -9.69 0.12 -3.67
N LEU A 24 -10.09 -1.12 -3.97
CA LEU A 24 -9.64 -1.84 -5.16
C LEU A 24 -10.12 -1.15 -6.43
N ALA A 25 -11.34 -0.61 -6.46
CA ALA A 25 -11.86 0.09 -7.64
C ALA A 25 -10.98 1.28 -8.06
N CYS A 26 -10.42 2.01 -7.09
CA CYS A 26 -9.49 3.11 -7.35
C CYS A 26 -8.12 2.62 -7.79
N ILE A 27 -7.60 1.55 -7.17
CA ILE A 27 -6.32 0.93 -7.55
C ILE A 27 -6.40 0.37 -8.98
N ASP A 28 -7.47 -0.35 -9.28
CA ASP A 28 -7.75 -0.93 -10.59
C ASP A 28 -7.84 0.15 -11.66
N LEU A 29 -8.51 1.28 -11.39
CA LEU A 29 -8.55 2.43 -12.30
C LEU A 29 -7.14 2.93 -12.67
N ILE A 30 -6.17 2.86 -11.76
CA ILE A 30 -4.80 3.33 -11.99
C ILE A 30 -3.95 2.26 -12.69
N GLU A 31 -3.96 1.03 -12.18
CA GLU A 31 -2.96 0.00 -12.51
C GLU A 31 -3.43 -1.09 -13.48
N LYS A 32 -4.74 -1.39 -13.56
CA LYS A 32 -5.21 -2.49 -14.43
C LYS A 32 -4.99 -2.15 -15.91
N PRO A 33 -5.01 -3.16 -16.80
CA PRO A 33 -5.06 -2.92 -18.24
C PRO A 33 -6.18 -1.94 -18.58
N MET A 34 -5.91 -1.03 -19.52
CA MET A 34 -6.80 0.11 -19.85
C MET A 34 -7.03 1.12 -18.72
N GLY A 35 -6.29 1.02 -17.61
CA GLY A 35 -6.24 2.04 -16.56
C GLY A 35 -5.34 3.22 -16.93
N ILE A 36 -5.25 4.19 -16.02
CA ILE A 36 -4.54 5.46 -16.25
C ILE A 36 -3.09 5.23 -16.67
N LEU A 37 -2.34 4.36 -15.98
CA LEU A 37 -0.93 4.12 -16.28
C LEU A 37 -0.74 3.43 -17.64
N SER A 38 -1.61 2.50 -18.01
CA SER A 38 -1.53 1.83 -19.31
C SER A 38 -1.80 2.79 -20.47
N ILE A 39 -2.79 3.68 -20.34
CA ILE A 39 -3.06 4.70 -21.36
C ILE A 39 -1.88 5.69 -21.45
N LEU A 40 -1.27 6.04 -20.32
CA LEU A 40 -0.10 6.91 -20.27
C LEU A 40 1.10 6.27 -20.98
N GLU A 41 1.33 4.98 -20.75
CA GLU A 41 2.38 4.18 -21.39
C GLU A 41 2.21 4.15 -22.91
N GLU A 42 1.01 3.82 -23.38
CA GLU A 42 0.67 3.79 -24.80
C GLU A 42 0.90 5.16 -25.46
N GLU A 43 0.32 6.23 -24.91
CA GLU A 43 0.48 7.58 -25.46
C GLU A 43 1.94 8.06 -25.40
N SER A 44 2.73 7.62 -24.42
CA SER A 44 4.15 7.96 -24.34
C SER A 44 4.97 7.35 -25.49
N MET A 45 4.49 6.26 -26.10
CA MET A 45 5.17 5.63 -27.25
C MET A 45 4.77 6.23 -28.60
N PHE A 46 3.65 6.97 -28.67
CA PHE A 46 3.18 7.58 -29.92
C PHE A 46 3.86 8.94 -30.17
N PRO A 47 4.62 9.13 -31.28
CA PRO A 47 5.38 10.36 -31.51
C PRO A 47 4.54 11.63 -31.64
N LYS A 48 3.26 11.50 -32.05
CA LYS A 48 2.33 12.61 -32.24
C LYS A 48 1.33 12.78 -31.09
N ALA A 49 1.41 11.92 -30.06
CA ALA A 49 0.58 12.08 -28.88
C ALA A 49 0.97 13.34 -28.11
N THR A 50 -0.02 13.97 -27.50
CA THR A 50 0.13 15.16 -26.66
C THR A 50 -0.61 14.95 -25.35
N ASP A 51 -0.32 15.75 -24.33
CA ASP A 51 -1.06 15.63 -23.07
C ASP A 51 -2.58 15.79 -23.29
N LYS A 52 -2.99 16.56 -24.31
CA LYS A 52 -4.39 16.70 -24.70
C LYS A 52 -5.00 15.40 -25.27
N THR A 53 -4.28 14.69 -26.13
CA THR A 53 -4.79 13.40 -26.66
C THR A 53 -4.86 12.34 -25.55
N PHE A 54 -3.93 12.39 -24.60
CA PHE A 54 -3.97 11.59 -23.38
C PHE A 54 -5.20 11.92 -22.52
N GLU A 55 -5.50 13.21 -22.28
CA GLU A 55 -6.71 13.65 -21.59
C GLU A 55 -7.98 13.10 -22.23
N GLU A 56 -8.12 13.27 -23.55
CA GLU A 56 -9.29 12.84 -24.30
C GLU A 56 -9.50 11.34 -24.18
N LYS A 57 -8.43 10.53 -24.25
CA LYS A 57 -8.50 9.08 -24.02
C LYS A 57 -8.95 8.74 -22.60
N LEU A 58 -8.40 9.40 -21.57
CA LEU A 58 -8.82 9.19 -20.18
C LEU A 58 -10.31 9.49 -19.99
N MET A 59 -10.77 10.64 -20.49
CA MET A 59 -12.17 11.06 -20.40
C MET A 59 -13.09 10.06 -21.11
N ASN A 60 -12.76 9.65 -22.33
CA ASN A 60 -13.58 8.72 -23.11
C ASN A 60 -13.65 7.31 -22.49
N ASN A 61 -12.56 6.86 -21.87
CA ASN A 61 -12.46 5.51 -21.30
C ASN A 61 -13.06 5.41 -19.89
N HIS A 62 -13.01 6.47 -19.09
CA HIS A 62 -13.35 6.38 -17.66
C HIS A 62 -14.51 7.25 -17.22
N LEU A 63 -14.77 8.40 -17.86
CA LEU A 63 -15.84 9.30 -17.42
C LEU A 63 -17.21 8.63 -17.55
N GLY A 64 -17.95 8.56 -16.44
CA GLY A 64 -19.26 7.91 -16.35
C GLY A 64 -19.22 6.37 -16.36
N LYS A 65 -18.04 5.76 -16.53
CA LYS A 65 -17.82 4.30 -16.52
C LYS A 65 -17.11 3.83 -15.27
N SER A 66 -16.17 4.61 -14.76
CA SER A 66 -15.38 4.31 -13.56
C SER A 66 -15.85 5.17 -12.39
N PRO A 67 -16.25 4.58 -11.24
CA PRO A 67 -16.86 5.33 -10.13
C PRO A 67 -15.91 6.34 -9.47
N ASN A 68 -14.61 6.05 -9.47
CA ASN A 68 -13.59 6.92 -8.88
C ASN A 68 -13.09 8.01 -9.84
N PHE A 69 -13.46 7.98 -11.13
CA PHE A 69 -12.99 8.97 -12.11
C PHE A 69 -14.01 10.11 -12.27
N GLN A 70 -13.56 11.34 -12.06
CA GLN A 70 -14.42 12.51 -11.98
C GLN A 70 -13.89 13.66 -12.84
N LYS A 71 -14.79 14.59 -13.21
CA LYS A 71 -14.38 15.89 -13.75
C LYS A 71 -13.72 16.72 -12.65
N PRO A 72 -12.69 17.52 -12.98
CA PRO A 72 -12.04 18.38 -12.01
C PRO A 72 -13.01 19.47 -11.55
N LYS A 73 -12.85 19.90 -10.29
CA LYS A 73 -13.55 21.10 -9.82
C LYS A 73 -12.99 22.34 -10.52
N PRO A 74 -13.79 23.42 -10.67
CA PRO A 74 -13.28 24.68 -11.20
C PRO A 74 -12.03 25.13 -10.44
N PRO A 75 -11.00 25.65 -11.13
CA PRO A 75 -9.78 26.08 -10.48
C PRO A 75 -10.06 27.20 -9.47
N LYS A 76 -9.33 27.17 -8.35
CA LYS A 76 -9.30 28.32 -7.44
C LYS A 76 -8.62 29.50 -8.16
N PRO A 77 -8.96 30.76 -7.82
CA PRO A 77 -8.29 31.93 -8.38
C PRO A 77 -6.77 31.83 -8.25
N GLY A 78 -6.04 31.98 -9.36
CA GLY A 78 -4.58 31.89 -9.41
C GLY A 78 -4.00 30.47 -9.58
N CYS A 79 -4.84 29.42 -9.60
CA CYS A 79 -4.41 28.05 -9.87
C CYS A 79 -4.68 27.66 -11.32
N GLN A 80 -3.79 26.87 -11.92
CA GLN A 80 -4.04 26.27 -13.23
C GLN A 80 -5.22 25.29 -13.17
N ALA A 81 -5.98 25.21 -14.26
CA ALA A 81 -7.06 24.23 -14.38
C ALA A 81 -6.49 22.80 -14.33
N ALA A 82 -7.13 21.95 -13.52
CA ALA A 82 -6.89 20.52 -13.58
C ALA A 82 -7.64 19.91 -14.77
N HIS A 83 -7.20 18.74 -15.21
CA HIS A 83 -7.74 18.06 -16.38
C HIS A 83 -8.73 16.96 -15.96
N PHE A 84 -8.40 16.19 -14.91
CA PHE A 84 -9.30 15.19 -14.33
C PHE A 84 -9.17 15.14 -12.81
N ALA A 85 -10.07 14.42 -12.14
CA ALA A 85 -9.98 14.16 -10.71
C ALA A 85 -10.21 12.68 -10.39
N ILE A 86 -9.55 12.21 -9.34
CA ILE A 86 -9.77 10.87 -8.78
C ILE A 86 -10.34 11.02 -7.37
N GLY A 87 -11.46 10.34 -7.13
CA GLY A 87 -12.01 10.13 -5.79
C GLY A 87 -11.22 9.06 -5.05
N HIS A 88 -10.18 9.47 -4.33
CA HIS A 88 -9.46 8.60 -3.41
C HIS A 88 -10.26 8.44 -2.12
N TYR A 89 -9.90 7.44 -1.32
CA TYR A 89 -10.54 7.20 -0.02
C TYR A 89 -10.42 8.39 0.95
N ALA A 90 -9.31 9.13 0.86
CA ALA A 90 -9.07 10.34 1.64
C ALA A 90 -9.80 11.57 1.09
N GLY A 91 -10.30 11.53 -0.15
CA GLY A 91 -10.93 12.66 -0.80
C GLY A 91 -10.62 12.76 -2.29
N VAL A 92 -11.18 13.79 -2.92
CA VAL A 92 -11.02 14.01 -4.37
C VAL A 92 -9.76 14.82 -4.65
N VAL A 93 -8.86 14.27 -5.46
CA VAL A 93 -7.63 14.94 -5.91
C VAL A 93 -7.78 15.33 -7.37
N SER A 94 -7.53 16.59 -7.70
CA SER A 94 -7.56 17.10 -9.08
C SER A 94 -6.14 17.11 -9.66
N TYR A 95 -5.95 16.50 -10.82
CA TYR A 95 -4.66 16.28 -11.46
C TYR A 95 -4.47 17.21 -12.66
N ASN A 96 -3.27 17.79 -12.75
CA ASN A 96 -2.79 18.49 -13.93
C ASN A 96 -1.84 17.57 -14.69
N ILE A 97 -2.15 17.29 -15.96
CA ILE A 97 -1.40 16.36 -16.82
C ILE A 97 -0.32 17.02 -17.67
N THR A 98 -0.15 18.34 -17.59
CA THR A 98 0.83 19.06 -18.40
C THR A 98 2.24 18.51 -18.15
N GLY A 99 2.92 18.17 -19.24
CA GLY A 99 4.24 17.54 -19.27
C GLY A 99 4.26 16.08 -18.81
N TRP A 100 3.12 15.40 -18.65
CA TRP A 100 3.12 14.00 -18.19
C TRP A 100 3.77 13.07 -19.21
N LEU A 101 3.47 13.23 -20.50
CA LEU A 101 4.09 12.38 -21.52
C LEU A 101 5.60 12.56 -21.55
N GLU A 102 6.10 13.79 -21.46
CA GLU A 102 7.54 14.07 -21.42
C GLU A 102 8.19 13.49 -20.17
N LYS A 103 7.61 13.74 -18.98
CA LYS A 103 8.11 13.17 -17.72
C LYS A 103 8.11 11.64 -17.70
N ASN A 104 7.15 11.01 -18.37
CA ASN A 104 7.06 9.55 -18.42
C ASN A 104 8.03 8.91 -19.43
N LYS A 105 8.42 9.67 -20.46
CA LYS A 105 9.48 9.31 -21.42
C LYS A 105 10.88 9.43 -20.81
N ASP A 106 11.05 10.33 -19.84
CA ASP A 106 12.34 10.67 -19.21
C ASP A 106 13.47 10.89 -20.23
N PRO A 107 13.29 11.83 -21.18
CA PRO A 107 14.22 11.99 -22.29
C PRO A 107 15.57 12.53 -21.79
N LEU A 108 16.63 11.74 -21.96
CA LEU A 108 18.00 12.20 -21.82
C LEU A 108 18.60 12.53 -23.19
N ASN A 109 19.47 13.53 -23.23
CA ASN A 109 20.21 13.83 -24.44
C ASN A 109 21.30 12.78 -24.65
N ASP A 110 21.08 11.89 -25.62
CA ASP A 110 21.97 10.78 -25.94
C ASP A 110 23.40 11.20 -26.28
N THR A 111 23.61 12.38 -26.87
CA THR A 111 24.94 12.92 -27.16
C THR A 111 25.69 13.27 -25.88
N VAL A 112 24.99 13.86 -24.90
CA VAL A 112 25.56 14.20 -23.59
C VAL A 112 25.88 12.93 -22.81
N VAL A 113 24.98 11.94 -22.83
CA VAL A 113 25.23 10.63 -22.21
C VAL A 113 26.48 9.97 -22.81
N ASP A 114 26.66 10.05 -24.12
CA ASP A 114 27.85 9.52 -24.79
C ASP A 114 29.15 10.21 -24.33
N GLN A 115 29.14 11.53 -24.12
CA GLN A 115 30.30 12.24 -23.57
C GLN A 115 30.60 11.80 -22.14
N PHE A 116 29.56 11.55 -21.35
CA PHE A 116 29.67 11.03 -19.99
C PHE A 116 30.29 9.62 -19.96
N LYS A 117 29.86 8.72 -20.84
CA LYS A 117 30.40 7.36 -20.96
C LYS A 117 31.86 7.32 -21.45
N LYS A 118 32.30 8.34 -22.19
CA LYS A 118 33.67 8.46 -22.73
C LYS A 118 34.55 9.41 -21.92
N GLY A 119 34.03 9.94 -20.81
CA GLY A 119 34.75 10.87 -19.94
C GLY A 119 35.87 10.20 -19.14
N SER A 120 36.67 11.03 -18.48
CA SER A 120 37.79 10.58 -17.62
C SER A 120 37.37 10.26 -16.18
N ASN A 121 36.17 10.70 -15.76
CA ASN A 121 35.65 10.42 -14.42
C ASN A 121 35.03 9.03 -14.36
N LYS A 122 35.71 8.10 -13.68
CA LYS A 122 35.29 6.69 -13.57
C LYS A 122 33.89 6.51 -12.98
N LEU A 123 33.54 7.26 -11.94
CA LEU A 123 32.21 7.18 -11.31
C LEU A 123 31.11 7.57 -12.30
N LEU A 124 31.36 8.61 -13.07
CA LEU A 124 30.39 9.12 -14.05
C LEU A 124 30.21 8.13 -15.22
N VAL A 125 31.29 7.49 -15.67
CA VAL A 125 31.21 6.41 -16.66
C VAL A 125 30.41 5.22 -16.13
N GLU A 126 30.60 4.85 -14.86
CA GLU A 126 29.86 3.74 -14.21
C GLU A 126 28.37 4.04 -14.09
N ILE A 127 27.97 5.25 -13.67
CA ILE A 127 26.57 5.66 -13.53
C ILE A 127 25.80 5.54 -14.86
N PHE A 128 26.43 5.88 -15.98
CA PHE A 128 25.79 5.89 -17.30
C PHE A 128 26.06 4.62 -18.14
N ALA A 129 26.67 3.58 -17.55
CA ALA A 129 27.08 2.39 -18.28
C ALA A 129 25.89 1.69 -18.98
N ASP A 130 24.77 1.55 -18.25
CA ASP A 130 23.56 0.85 -18.69
C ASP A 130 22.65 1.68 -19.61
N HIS A 131 22.87 3.01 -19.69
CA HIS A 131 22.10 3.86 -20.60
C HIS A 131 22.58 3.62 -22.04
N PRO A 132 21.68 3.40 -23.03
CA PRO A 132 22.08 3.10 -24.41
C PRO A 132 22.97 4.20 -25.00
N GLY A 133 22.60 5.48 -24.83
CA GLY A 133 23.32 6.61 -25.40
C GLY A 133 23.22 6.63 -26.93
N GLN A 134 23.87 7.60 -27.59
CA GLN A 134 23.76 7.75 -29.05
C GLN A 134 24.54 6.66 -29.80
N SER A 135 25.64 6.19 -29.20
CA SER A 135 26.50 5.16 -29.80
C SER A 135 26.08 3.73 -29.47
N GLY A 136 25.10 3.53 -28.58
CA GLY A 136 24.49 2.24 -28.28
C GLY A 136 23.49 1.83 -29.37
N GLY A 137 24.00 1.46 -30.54
CA GLY A 137 23.18 0.82 -31.57
C GLY A 137 22.59 -0.51 -31.09
N ALA A 138 21.42 -0.87 -31.63
CA ALA A 138 20.67 -2.11 -31.32
C ALA A 138 21.41 -3.43 -31.63
N ASP A 139 22.69 -3.40 -32.00
CA ASP A 139 23.46 -4.53 -32.57
C ASP A 139 24.84 -4.78 -31.92
N ALA A 140 25.13 -4.27 -30.72
CA ALA A 140 26.36 -4.62 -30.01
C ALA A 140 26.17 -5.88 -29.13
N GLY A 141 26.19 -7.05 -29.76
CA GLY A 141 26.38 -8.33 -29.08
C GLY A 141 27.77 -8.40 -28.44
N GLY A 142 27.86 -8.19 -27.13
CA GLY A 142 29.10 -8.36 -26.36
C GLY A 142 28.78 -8.82 -24.95
N GLY A 143 29.10 -10.07 -24.62
CA GLY A 143 28.73 -10.70 -23.37
C GLY A 143 29.40 -10.06 -22.15
N GLY A 144 28.62 -9.27 -21.40
CA GLY A 144 28.91 -8.89 -20.02
C GLY A 144 27.91 -9.56 -19.10
N LYS A 145 28.39 -10.41 -18.18
CA LYS A 145 27.56 -11.04 -17.14
C LYS A 145 27.16 -9.98 -16.12
N GLY A 146 26.01 -9.34 -16.32
CA GLY A 146 25.39 -8.47 -15.32
C GLY A 146 24.15 -7.80 -15.91
N GLY A 147 22.97 -8.07 -15.33
CA GLY A 147 21.74 -7.37 -15.69
C GLY A 147 20.98 -8.00 -16.85
N ARG A 148 19.80 -8.53 -16.52
CA ARG A 148 18.84 -9.17 -17.43
C ARG A 148 18.16 -8.13 -18.32
N GLY A 149 18.89 -7.59 -19.30
CA GLY A 149 18.33 -6.80 -20.39
C GLY A 149 17.57 -7.70 -21.36
N LYS A 150 16.24 -7.64 -21.32
CA LYS A 150 15.36 -8.36 -22.24
C LYS A 150 15.70 -7.92 -23.68
N LYS A 151 16.10 -8.87 -24.53
CA LYS A 151 16.17 -8.68 -25.98
C LYS A 151 14.78 -8.23 -26.46
N GLY A 152 14.73 -7.01 -27.01
CA GLY A 152 13.50 -6.31 -27.38
C GLY A 152 13.35 -5.03 -26.56
N GLY A 153 14.04 -3.97 -26.98
CA GLY A 153 13.92 -2.63 -26.40
C GLY A 153 12.54 -2.03 -26.66
N GLY A 154 11.52 -2.57 -26.01
CA GLY A 154 10.28 -1.85 -25.80
C GLY A 154 10.62 -0.58 -25.02
N PHE A 155 10.10 0.55 -25.48
CA PHE A 155 10.25 1.84 -24.82
C PHE A 155 9.84 1.71 -23.34
N ALA A 156 10.81 1.61 -22.45
CA ALA A 156 10.57 1.47 -21.02
C ALA A 156 10.24 2.85 -20.47
N THR A 157 8.98 3.04 -20.09
CA THR A 157 8.54 4.29 -19.48
C THR A 157 8.81 4.28 -17.98
N VAL A 158 8.91 5.48 -17.40
CA VAL A 158 9.06 5.65 -15.94
C VAL A 158 7.95 4.92 -15.18
N SER A 159 6.69 5.06 -15.63
CA SER A 159 5.55 4.38 -15.01
C SER A 159 5.68 2.86 -15.03
N SER A 160 6.17 2.28 -16.15
CA SER A 160 6.31 0.84 -16.27
C SER A 160 7.34 0.26 -15.30
N SER A 161 8.48 0.96 -15.12
CA SER A 161 9.52 0.58 -14.16
C SER A 161 9.01 0.65 -12.72
N TYR A 162 8.34 1.75 -12.35
CA TYR A 162 7.77 1.88 -11.01
C TYR A 162 6.68 0.87 -10.72
N LYS A 163 5.85 0.52 -11.71
CA LYS A 163 4.83 -0.52 -11.59
C LYS A 163 5.45 -1.88 -11.31
N GLU A 164 6.53 -2.25 -11.99
CA GLU A 164 7.25 -3.50 -11.72
C GLU A 164 7.85 -3.52 -10.31
N GLN A 165 8.54 -2.44 -9.92
CA GLN A 165 9.13 -2.31 -8.58
C GLN A 165 8.06 -2.37 -7.48
N LEU A 166 6.92 -1.70 -7.67
CA LEU A 166 5.80 -1.72 -6.74
C LEU A 166 5.20 -3.12 -6.61
N ASN A 167 5.05 -3.86 -7.71
CA ASN A 167 4.56 -5.25 -7.67
C ASN A 167 5.51 -6.17 -6.90
N ASN A 168 6.82 -6.02 -7.10
CA ASN A 168 7.83 -6.77 -6.35
C ASN A 168 7.76 -6.44 -4.85
N LEU A 169 7.69 -5.15 -4.51
CA LEU A 169 7.53 -4.70 -3.12
C LEU A 169 6.25 -5.27 -2.48
N MET A 170 5.11 -5.19 -3.17
CA MET A 170 3.84 -5.71 -2.67
C MET A 170 3.88 -7.23 -2.47
N THR A 171 4.60 -7.96 -3.30
CA THR A 171 4.83 -9.41 -3.13
C THR A 171 5.62 -9.69 -1.85
N THR A 172 6.70 -8.94 -1.61
CA THR A 172 7.49 -9.06 -0.37
C THR A 172 6.68 -8.65 0.86
N LEU A 173 5.93 -7.56 0.82
CA LEU A 173 5.13 -7.13 1.97
C LEU A 173 4.05 -8.16 2.33
N ARG A 174 3.40 -8.77 1.33
CA ARG A 174 2.39 -9.82 1.53
C ARG A 174 2.95 -11.10 2.15
N SER A 175 4.25 -11.38 2.03
CA SER A 175 4.89 -12.54 2.68
C SER A 175 5.35 -12.28 4.11
N THR A 176 5.13 -11.08 4.64
CA THR A 176 5.53 -10.67 6.00
C THR A 176 4.32 -10.43 6.91
N GLN A 177 4.58 -10.33 8.22
CA GLN A 177 3.58 -9.87 9.18
C GLN A 177 3.65 -8.34 9.32
N PRO A 178 2.61 -7.59 8.93
CA PRO A 178 2.66 -6.14 8.98
C PRO A 178 2.44 -5.62 10.40
N HIS A 179 3.24 -4.63 10.79
CA HIS A 179 3.05 -3.81 11.98
C HIS A 179 2.92 -2.35 11.54
N PHE A 180 1.90 -1.65 12.02
CA PHE A 180 1.56 -0.31 11.54
C PHE A 180 1.85 0.76 12.59
N VAL A 181 2.53 1.83 12.17
CA VAL A 181 2.65 3.09 12.90
C VAL A 181 2.09 4.18 11.99
N ARG A 182 1.12 4.95 12.47
CA ARG A 182 0.52 6.09 11.73
C ARG A 182 0.96 7.39 12.36
N CYS A 183 1.86 8.09 11.68
CA CYS A 183 2.30 9.42 12.08
C CYS A 183 1.23 10.47 11.74
N ILE A 184 1.01 11.44 12.62
CA ILE A 184 0.04 12.52 12.45
C ILE A 184 0.78 13.85 12.51
N ILE A 185 0.51 14.73 11.54
CA ILE A 185 1.06 16.08 11.51
C ILE A 185 0.28 16.92 12.53
N PRO A 186 0.94 17.50 13.55
CA PRO A 186 0.25 18.25 14.60
C PRO A 186 -0.12 19.67 14.15
N ASN A 187 0.70 20.32 13.31
CA ASN A 187 0.44 21.66 12.76
C ASN A 187 1.30 21.92 11.51
N GLU A 188 0.88 22.86 10.65
CA GLU A 188 1.62 23.26 9.45
C GLU A 188 2.75 24.27 9.73
N LEU A 189 2.73 24.92 10.89
CA LEU A 189 3.75 25.88 11.33
C LEU A 189 5.08 25.21 11.71
N LYS A 190 5.12 23.87 11.75
CA LYS A 190 6.27 23.06 12.18
C LYS A 190 6.75 23.38 13.59
N GLN A 191 5.83 23.79 14.47
CA GLN A 191 6.16 24.16 15.85
C GLN A 191 5.91 22.99 16.82
N PRO A 192 6.83 22.71 17.75
CA PRO A 192 6.57 21.73 18.80
C PRO A 192 5.49 22.24 19.76
N GLY A 193 4.70 21.35 20.35
CA GLY A 193 3.68 21.68 21.37
C GLY A 193 2.40 22.33 20.85
N VAL A 194 2.34 22.71 19.57
CA VAL A 194 1.14 23.27 18.93
C VAL A 194 0.36 22.16 18.22
N ILE A 195 -0.95 22.11 18.42
CA ILE A 195 -1.83 21.14 17.74
C ILE A 195 -3.01 21.86 17.08
N ASP A 196 -3.22 21.57 15.80
CA ASP A 196 -4.38 21.99 15.03
C ASP A 196 -5.40 20.86 14.99
N SER A 197 -6.52 21.05 15.69
CA SER A 197 -7.56 20.03 15.82
C SER A 197 -8.23 19.69 14.49
N HIS A 198 -8.42 20.65 13.59
CA HIS A 198 -9.10 20.42 12.32
C HIS A 198 -8.19 19.63 11.37
N LEU A 199 -6.91 19.98 11.31
CA LEU A 199 -5.90 19.25 10.55
C LEU A 199 -5.76 17.79 11.04
N VAL A 200 -5.72 17.59 12.35
CA VAL A 200 -5.63 16.23 12.94
C VAL A 200 -6.90 15.44 12.65
N MET A 201 -8.09 16.03 12.82
CA MET A 201 -9.36 15.36 12.53
C MET A 201 -9.48 14.92 11.06
N HIS A 202 -9.06 15.79 10.14
CA HIS A 202 -9.01 15.49 8.72
C HIS A 202 -8.10 14.27 8.45
N GLN A 203 -6.87 14.26 8.99
CA GLN A 203 -5.96 13.13 8.86
C GLN A 203 -6.51 11.83 9.44
N LEU A 204 -7.15 11.85 10.61
CA LEU A 204 -7.71 10.63 11.23
C LEU A 204 -8.82 10.01 10.38
N THR A 205 -9.62 10.85 9.75
CA THR A 205 -10.67 10.43 8.81
C THR A 205 -10.05 9.88 7.53
N CYS A 206 -9.15 10.66 6.91
CA CYS A 206 -8.51 10.33 5.65
C CYS A 206 -7.56 9.14 5.73
N ASN A 207 -6.98 8.82 6.89
CA ASN A 207 -6.09 7.67 7.06
C ASN A 207 -6.85 6.39 7.48
N GLY A 208 -8.18 6.45 7.58
CA GLY A 208 -9.01 5.34 8.08
C GLY A 208 -8.62 4.91 9.50
N VAL A 209 -8.22 5.86 10.35
CA VAL A 209 -7.89 5.58 11.76
C VAL A 209 -9.16 5.28 12.53
N LEU A 210 -10.23 6.01 12.28
CA LEU A 210 -11.52 5.79 12.94
C LEU A 210 -12.10 4.42 12.58
N GLU A 211 -12.02 4.04 11.30
CA GLU A 211 -12.43 2.74 10.78
C GLU A 211 -11.55 1.63 11.36
N GLY A 212 -10.21 1.84 11.38
CA GLY A 212 -9.26 0.92 12.00
C GLY A 212 -9.56 0.67 13.48
N ILE A 213 -9.81 1.73 14.25
CA ILE A 213 -10.20 1.61 15.67
C ILE A 213 -11.53 0.88 15.81
N ARG A 214 -12.52 1.18 14.96
CA ARG A 214 -13.82 0.50 14.96
C ARG A 214 -13.67 -1.00 14.70
N ILE A 215 -12.81 -1.39 13.76
CA ILE A 215 -12.47 -2.78 13.46
C ILE A 215 -11.78 -3.43 14.67
N CYS A 216 -10.70 -2.82 15.19
CA CYS A 216 -9.92 -3.37 16.30
C CYS A 216 -10.72 -3.49 17.60
N ARG A 217 -11.65 -2.56 17.87
CA ARG A 217 -12.54 -2.62 19.04
C ARG A 217 -13.55 -3.76 18.94
N LYS A 218 -14.07 -4.03 17.73
CA LYS A 218 -15.01 -5.13 17.52
C LYS A 218 -14.30 -6.49 17.55
N GLY A 219 -13.07 -6.57 17.04
CA GLY A 219 -12.25 -7.78 17.02
C GLY A 219 -11.50 -8.08 18.32
N PHE A 220 -10.51 -8.96 18.21
CA PHE A 220 -9.67 -9.46 19.29
C PHE A 220 -8.18 -9.24 18.95
N PRO A 221 -7.66 -8.01 19.15
CA PRO A 221 -6.33 -7.63 18.66
C PRO A 221 -5.17 -8.31 19.40
N ASN A 222 -5.41 -8.84 20.61
CA ASN A 222 -4.41 -9.54 21.39
C ASN A 222 -4.59 -11.05 21.22
N ARG A 223 -3.52 -11.78 20.91
CA ARG A 223 -3.56 -13.24 20.74
C ARG A 223 -2.34 -13.90 21.33
N MET A 224 -2.53 -15.09 21.91
CA MET A 224 -1.46 -15.89 22.50
C MET A 224 -1.61 -17.36 22.11
N VAL A 225 -0.50 -18.00 21.81
CA VAL A 225 -0.48 -19.45 21.56
C VAL A 225 -0.72 -20.19 22.88
N TYR A 226 -1.44 -21.31 22.84
CA TYR A 226 -1.83 -22.01 24.06
C TYR A 226 -0.67 -22.43 24.98
N PRO A 227 0.48 -22.93 24.48
CA PRO A 227 1.61 -23.29 25.34
C PRO A 227 2.13 -22.10 26.16
N ASP A 228 2.32 -20.95 25.50
CA ASP A 228 2.78 -19.72 26.15
C ASP A 228 1.76 -19.22 27.16
N PHE A 229 0.47 -19.27 26.80
CA PHE A 229 -0.61 -18.87 27.70
C PHE A 229 -0.65 -19.75 28.96
N LYS A 230 -0.59 -21.08 28.80
CA LYS A 230 -0.52 -22.04 29.92
C LYS A 230 0.69 -21.75 30.80
N GLN A 231 1.88 -21.60 30.21
CA GLN A 231 3.11 -21.38 30.96
C GLN A 231 3.05 -20.10 31.79
N ARG A 232 2.51 -19.01 31.21
CA ARG A 232 2.43 -17.69 31.84
C ARG A 232 1.36 -17.61 32.92
N TYR A 233 0.18 -18.18 32.68
CA TYR A 233 -1.01 -17.96 33.51
C TYR A 233 -1.44 -19.16 34.37
N LYS A 234 -0.72 -20.30 34.31
CA LYS A 234 -1.02 -21.46 35.19
C LYS A 234 -1.12 -21.11 36.67
N ILE A 235 -0.40 -20.09 37.12
CA ILE A 235 -0.40 -19.65 38.52
C ILE A 235 -1.76 -19.11 38.96
N LEU A 236 -2.59 -18.60 38.04
CA LEU A 236 -3.92 -18.07 38.35
C LEU A 236 -4.90 -19.18 38.73
N ASN A 237 -4.69 -20.40 38.22
CA ASN A 237 -5.49 -21.58 38.56
C ASN A 237 -4.61 -22.81 38.81
N ALA A 238 -3.68 -22.69 39.77
CA ALA A 238 -2.69 -23.74 40.04
C ALA A 238 -3.31 -25.08 40.48
N LYS A 239 -4.51 -25.06 41.06
CA LYS A 239 -5.25 -26.27 41.48
C LYS A 239 -6.01 -26.93 40.34
N GLY A 240 -6.51 -26.15 39.38
CA GLY A 240 -7.30 -26.64 38.25
C GLY A 240 -6.47 -27.04 37.03
N VAL A 241 -5.21 -26.60 36.93
CA VAL A 241 -4.32 -26.91 35.80
C VAL A 241 -3.34 -28.02 36.16
N THR A 242 -3.52 -29.21 35.60
CA THR A 242 -2.57 -30.32 35.79
C THR A 242 -1.50 -30.37 34.68
N PRO A 243 -0.33 -31.00 34.93
CA PRO A 243 0.71 -31.15 33.91
C PRO A 243 0.23 -31.92 32.66
N THR A 244 -0.67 -32.88 32.82
CA THR A 244 -1.19 -33.77 31.77
C THR A 244 -2.26 -33.13 30.89
N MET A 245 -2.86 -32.01 31.30
CA MET A 245 -3.84 -31.29 30.48
C MET A 245 -3.21 -30.70 29.23
N SER A 246 -3.95 -30.76 28.12
CA SER A 246 -3.53 -30.10 26.89
C SER A 246 -3.42 -28.58 27.11
N PRO A 247 -2.54 -27.87 26.38
CA PRO A 247 -2.41 -26.42 26.49
C PRO A 247 -3.73 -25.66 26.31
N GLU A 248 -4.59 -26.13 25.38
CA GLU A 248 -5.92 -25.55 25.14
C GLU A 248 -6.86 -25.76 26.32
N GLN A 249 -6.95 -26.99 26.86
CA GLN A 249 -7.78 -27.30 28.02
C GLN A 249 -7.33 -26.51 29.25
N ALA A 250 -6.02 -26.37 29.45
CA ALA A 250 -5.46 -25.57 30.53
C ALA A 250 -5.82 -24.09 30.36
N ALA A 251 -5.71 -23.54 29.15
CA ALA A 251 -6.12 -22.17 28.86
C ALA A 251 -7.60 -21.94 29.17
N LYS A 252 -8.48 -22.86 28.75
CA LYS A 252 -9.91 -22.81 29.05
C LYS A 252 -10.19 -22.80 30.56
N ALA A 253 -9.59 -23.73 31.30
CA ALA A 253 -9.76 -23.84 32.75
C ALA A 253 -9.22 -22.62 33.52
N ILE A 254 -8.15 -21.98 33.02
CA ILE A 254 -7.65 -20.72 33.60
C ILE A 254 -8.66 -19.60 33.36
N LEU A 255 -9.14 -19.43 32.13
CA LEU A 255 -10.07 -18.34 31.77
C LEU A 255 -11.40 -18.45 32.51
N GLU A 256 -11.98 -19.65 32.59
CA GLU A 256 -13.24 -19.90 33.28
C GLU A 256 -13.13 -19.75 34.81
N SER A 257 -11.92 -19.83 35.37
CA SER A 257 -11.70 -19.64 36.80
C SER A 257 -11.69 -18.17 37.24
N ILE A 258 -11.63 -17.22 36.30
CA ILE A 258 -11.55 -15.78 36.58
C ILE A 258 -12.98 -15.21 36.60
N PRO A 259 -13.56 -14.86 37.77
CA PRO A 259 -14.98 -14.50 37.87
C PRO A 259 -15.33 -13.17 37.20
N SER A 260 -14.35 -12.28 37.03
CA SER A 260 -14.53 -10.95 36.44
C SER A 260 -14.33 -10.91 34.93
N LEU A 261 -13.94 -12.04 34.31
CA LEU A 261 -13.67 -12.11 32.88
C LEU A 261 -14.95 -12.50 32.13
N ASP A 262 -15.50 -11.56 31.38
CA ASP A 262 -16.69 -11.81 30.57
C ASP A 262 -16.33 -12.74 29.38
N PRO A 263 -17.10 -13.82 29.12
CA PRO A 263 -16.95 -14.65 27.93
C PRO A 263 -16.96 -13.88 26.60
N GLU A 264 -17.52 -12.66 26.52
CA GLU A 264 -17.44 -11.80 25.33
C GLU A 264 -16.08 -11.14 25.09
N GLN A 265 -15.21 -11.12 26.10
CA GLN A 265 -13.91 -10.47 26.07
C GLN A 265 -12.79 -11.33 25.49
N TYR A 266 -13.03 -12.65 25.32
CA TYR A 266 -12.08 -13.57 24.72
C TYR A 266 -12.73 -14.56 23.76
N ARG A 267 -11.94 -15.17 22.87
CA ARG A 267 -12.36 -16.29 22.01
C ARG A 267 -11.27 -17.34 21.98
N MET A 268 -11.69 -18.60 22.06
CA MET A 268 -10.82 -19.76 21.88
C MET A 268 -10.80 -20.09 20.39
N GLY A 269 -9.60 -20.12 19.79
CA GLY A 269 -9.37 -20.62 18.45
C GLY A 269 -8.80 -22.04 18.47
N HIS A 270 -8.47 -22.58 17.30
CA HIS A 270 -7.86 -23.91 17.18
C HIS A 270 -6.48 -24.01 17.83
N THR A 271 -5.66 -22.96 17.74
CA THR A 271 -4.26 -22.98 18.22
C THR A 271 -3.91 -21.88 19.20
N LYS A 272 -4.76 -20.84 19.28
CA LYS A 272 -4.52 -19.62 20.06
C LYS A 272 -5.77 -19.20 20.80
N VAL A 273 -5.56 -18.48 21.90
CA VAL A 273 -6.60 -17.68 22.55
C VAL A 273 -6.49 -16.22 22.09
N PHE A 274 -7.64 -15.58 21.92
CA PHE A 274 -7.81 -14.22 21.43
C PHE A 274 -8.50 -13.36 22.49
N PHE A 275 -8.06 -12.12 22.68
CA PHE A 275 -8.56 -11.19 23.68
C PHE A 275 -8.88 -9.83 23.07
N ARG A 276 -9.90 -9.17 23.61
CA ARG A 276 -10.16 -7.75 23.32
C ARG A 276 -9.01 -6.88 23.85
N ALA A 277 -8.94 -5.65 23.34
CA ALA A 277 -7.98 -4.66 23.81
C ALA A 277 -8.15 -4.41 25.32
N GLY A 278 -7.05 -4.32 26.06
CA GLY A 278 -7.03 -4.04 27.50
C GLY A 278 -7.20 -5.26 28.41
N VAL A 279 -7.81 -6.35 27.96
CA VAL A 279 -8.17 -7.52 28.80
C VAL A 279 -6.93 -8.25 29.34
N LEU A 280 -5.91 -8.46 28.50
CA LEU A 280 -4.70 -9.20 28.90
C LEU A 280 -3.84 -8.46 29.94
N GLY A 281 -4.02 -7.15 30.08
CA GLY A 281 -3.28 -6.31 31.03
C GLY A 281 -4.03 -6.00 32.33
N GLN A 282 -5.29 -6.44 32.43
CA GLN A 282 -6.09 -6.40 33.68
C GLN A 282 -5.78 -7.62 34.54
#